data_AF-G1QF82-F1
#
_entry.id   AF-G1QF82-F1
#
_cell.length_a   1.000
_cell.length_b   1.000
_cell.length_c   1.000
_cell.angle_alpha   90.00
_cell.angle_beta   90.00
_cell.angle_gamma   90.00
#
_symmetry.space_group_name_H-M   'P 1'
#
loop_
_entity.id
_entity.type
_entity.pdbx_description
1 polymer ?
#
loop_
_entity_poly.entity_id
_entity_poly.type
_entity_poly.pdbx_seq_one_letter_code
_entity_poly.pdbx_strand_id
1 'polypeptide(L)'
;ETMYQRFLREHVDSTGTGGNSSYCKKMMQEREMTRPRCKRFNTFIHEDIGTIKNICKTPQIPCKNGKMNCHEGEVRVTDCRLTARFRGNCRYQGRGSSRRVVIACQGKLPVHFDNYL
;
A
#
# COMPACT_ATOMS: atom_id res chain seq x y z
N GLU A 1 -2.98 2.27 17.16
CA GLU A 1 -2.13 2.50 15.98
C GLU A 1 -2.53 3.84 15.35
N THR A 2 -1.56 4.73 15.09
CA THR A 2 -1.84 5.99 14.39
C THR A 2 -2.06 5.74 12.89
N MET A 3 -2.66 6.69 12.17
CA MET A 3 -2.87 6.55 10.71
C MET A 3 -1.56 6.36 9.94
N TYR A 4 -0.48 7.05 10.36
CA TYR A 4 0.85 6.89 9.77
C TYR A 4 1.43 5.50 10.06
N GLN A 5 1.36 5.02 11.30
CA GLN A 5 1.81 3.67 11.65
C GLN A 5 1.06 2.60 10.86
N ARG A 6 -0.27 2.76 10.74
CA ARG A 6 -1.12 1.90 9.94
C ARG A 6 -0.75 1.91 8.47
N PHE A 7 -0.48 3.09 7.91
CA PHE A 7 -0.03 3.21 6.53
C PHE A 7 1.28 2.45 6.31
N LEU A 8 2.27 2.61 7.20
CA LEU A 8 3.53 1.87 7.09
C LEU A 8 3.31 0.35 7.17
N ARG A 9 2.53 -0.12 8.15
CA ARG A 9 2.23 -1.54 8.33
C ARG A 9 1.50 -2.12 7.12
N GLU A 10 0.50 -1.43 6.59
CA GLU A 10 -0.33 -1.96 5.51
C GLU A 10 0.29 -1.78 4.12
N HIS A 11 1.08 -0.73 3.90
CA HIS A 11 1.45 -0.29 2.55
C HIS A 11 2.95 -0.16 2.29
N VAL A 12 3.84 -0.33 3.27
CA VAL A 12 5.28 -0.09 3.06
C VAL A 12 6.11 -1.34 3.32
N ASP A 13 6.96 -1.70 2.37
CA ASP A 13 7.95 -2.77 2.51
C ASP A 13 9.26 -2.39 1.81
N SER A 14 10.08 -1.63 2.53
CA SER A 14 11.30 -0.99 1.98
C SER A 14 12.42 -1.96 1.61
N THR A 15 12.39 -3.21 2.09
CA THR A 15 13.46 -4.20 1.86
C THR A 15 13.08 -5.29 0.87
N GLY A 16 11.79 -5.46 0.57
CA GLY A 16 11.30 -6.49 -0.35
C GLY A 16 11.40 -6.07 -1.82
N THR A 17 11.78 -7.01 -2.69
CA THR A 17 11.59 -6.87 -4.14
C THR A 17 10.14 -7.16 -4.55
N GLY A 18 9.42 -7.94 -3.74
CA GLY A 18 8.01 -8.25 -3.92
C GLY A 18 7.70 -9.00 -5.22
N GLY A 19 6.52 -8.73 -5.76
CA GLY A 19 6.20 -8.98 -7.17
C GLY A 19 5.51 -10.30 -7.50
N ASN A 20 5.29 -11.19 -6.52
CA ASN A 20 4.67 -12.50 -6.77
C ASN A 20 3.64 -12.92 -5.70
N SER A 21 2.91 -13.98 -5.99
CA SER A 21 1.82 -14.49 -5.12
C SER A 21 2.32 -15.01 -3.76
N SER A 22 3.51 -15.59 -3.70
CA SER A 22 4.11 -16.08 -2.44
C SER A 22 4.44 -14.91 -1.50
N TYR A 23 4.99 -13.83 -2.05
CA TYR A 23 5.20 -12.58 -1.34
C TYR A 23 3.89 -12.05 -0.75
N CYS A 24 2.84 -11.92 -1.56
CA CYS A 24 1.54 -11.44 -1.08
C CYS A 24 0.94 -12.33 0.01
N LYS A 25 1.03 -13.66 -0.13
CA LYS A 25 0.57 -14.60 0.91
C LYS A 25 1.28 -14.34 2.24
N LYS A 26 2.61 -14.21 2.22
CA LYS A 26 3.43 -13.96 3.41
C LYS A 26 3.14 -12.58 4.00
N MET A 27 3.27 -11.52 3.22
CA MET A 27 3.18 -10.15 3.72
C MET A 27 1.78 -9.77 4.19
N MET A 28 0.73 -10.21 3.49
CA MET A 28 -0.64 -9.96 3.96
C MET A 28 -0.89 -10.61 5.34
N GLN A 29 -0.26 -11.75 5.62
CA GLN A 29 -0.35 -12.42 6.91
C GLN A 29 0.50 -11.72 7.98
N GLU A 30 1.78 -11.44 7.70
CA GLU A 30 2.71 -10.80 8.65
C GLU A 30 2.28 -9.38 9.02
N ARG A 31 1.58 -8.69 8.13
CA ARG A 31 1.03 -7.36 8.38
C ARG A 31 -0.39 -7.39 8.95
N GLU A 32 -0.85 -8.55 9.40
CA GLU A 32 -2.15 -8.76 10.06
C GLU A 32 -3.38 -8.37 9.21
N MET A 33 -3.26 -8.41 7.88
CA MET A 33 -4.35 -8.06 6.95
C MET A 33 -5.19 -9.26 6.48
N THR A 34 -5.01 -10.42 7.12
CA THR A 34 -5.74 -11.66 6.84
C THR A 34 -6.79 -12.00 7.89
N ARG A 35 -6.81 -11.28 9.02
CA ARG A 35 -7.72 -11.51 10.15
C ARG A 35 -8.45 -10.23 10.56
N PRO A 36 -9.70 -10.32 11.04
CA PRO A 36 -10.58 -11.51 11.03
C PRO A 36 -11.11 -11.84 9.63
N ARG A 37 -10.86 -10.98 8.64
CA ARG A 37 -11.26 -11.15 7.24
C ARG A 37 -10.05 -10.90 6.35
N CYS A 38 -9.95 -11.66 5.25
CA CYS A 38 -8.96 -11.40 4.21
C CYS A 38 -9.22 -10.03 3.57
N LYS A 39 -8.28 -9.09 3.68
CA LYS A 39 -8.34 -7.84 2.91
C LYS A 39 -8.35 -8.19 1.42
N ARG A 40 -9.31 -7.65 0.66
CA ARG A 40 -9.56 -8.03 -0.75
C ARG A 40 -8.45 -7.58 -1.70
N PHE A 41 -7.90 -6.40 -1.45
CA PHE A 41 -6.86 -5.80 -2.27
C PHE A 41 -5.93 -4.98 -1.37
N ASN A 42 -4.64 -5.04 -1.64
CA ASN A 42 -3.65 -4.22 -0.98
C ASN A 42 -2.47 -3.94 -1.91
N THR A 43 -1.79 -2.82 -1.67
CA THR A 43 -0.58 -2.43 -2.37
C THR A 43 0.54 -2.29 -1.37
N PHE A 44 1.67 -2.93 -1.63
CA PHE A 44 2.93 -2.68 -0.92
C PHE A 44 3.84 -1.82 -1.79
N ILE A 45 4.38 -0.75 -1.22
CA ILE A 45 5.34 0.18 -1.83
C ILE A 45 6.75 -0.25 -1.42
N HIS A 46 7.63 -0.39 -2.41
CA HIS A 46 9.00 -0.91 -2.27
C HIS A 46 10.05 0.20 -2.35
N GLU A 47 9.82 1.26 -1.57
CA GLU A 47 10.71 2.40 -1.45
C GLU A 47 11.09 2.63 0.01
N ASP A 48 12.15 3.38 0.25
CA ASP A 48 12.50 3.83 1.59
C ASP A 48 11.47 4.84 2.13
N ILE A 49 11.35 4.91 3.46
CA ILE A 49 10.40 5.79 4.13
C ILE A 49 10.65 7.27 3.78
N GLY A 50 11.91 7.66 3.53
CA GLY A 50 12.27 9.02 3.11
C GLY A 50 11.65 9.38 1.77
N THR A 51 11.82 8.51 0.77
CA THR A 51 11.21 8.65 -0.57
C THR A 51 9.68 8.72 -0.47
N ILE A 52 9.05 7.85 0.31
CA ILE A 52 7.59 7.86 0.47
C ILE A 52 7.11 9.16 1.14
N LYS A 53 7.82 9.66 2.16
CA LYS A 53 7.49 10.95 2.79
C LYS A 53 7.73 12.14 1.86
N ASN A 54 8.65 12.04 0.92
CA ASN A 54 8.88 13.09 -0.08
C ASN A 54 7.71 13.22 -1.06
N ILE A 55 6.92 12.16 -1.27
CA ILE A 55 5.66 12.26 -2.03
C ILE A 55 4.72 13.29 -1.40
N CYS A 56 4.62 13.34 -0.07
CA CYS A 56 3.81 14.36 0.63
C CYS A 56 4.29 15.81 0.45
N LYS A 57 5.39 16.05 -0.27
CA LYS A 57 5.90 17.39 -0.61
C LYS A 57 5.64 17.78 -2.07
N THR A 58 5.11 16.87 -2.89
CA THR A 58 4.71 17.18 -4.27
C THR A 58 3.45 18.05 -4.27
N PRO A 59 3.06 18.66 -5.40
CA PRO A 59 1.84 19.47 -5.46
C PRO A 59 0.60 18.70 -4.98
N GLN A 60 -0.30 19.39 -4.28
CA GLN A 60 -1.55 18.81 -3.82
C GLN A 60 -2.49 18.55 -4.99
N ILE A 61 -3.10 17.37 -4.99
CA ILE A 61 -4.14 16.95 -5.94
C ILE A 61 -5.39 16.49 -5.19
N PRO A 62 -6.57 16.51 -5.83
CA PRO A 62 -7.78 15.99 -5.22
C PRO A 62 -7.68 14.47 -5.04
N CYS A 63 -7.99 13.99 -3.83
CA CYS A 63 -8.26 12.58 -3.56
C CYS A 63 -9.59 12.15 -4.18
N LYS A 64 -9.84 10.84 -4.27
CA LYS A 64 -11.13 10.27 -4.68
C LYS A 64 -12.33 10.74 -3.84
N ASN A 65 -12.10 11.07 -2.57
CA ASN A 65 -13.12 11.59 -1.67
C ASN A 65 -13.29 13.13 -1.74
N GLY A 66 -12.62 13.81 -2.68
CA GLY A 66 -12.69 15.25 -2.89
C GLY A 66 -11.77 16.09 -1.99
N LYS A 67 -11.05 15.49 -1.02
CA LYS A 67 -10.11 16.25 -0.17
C LYS A 67 -8.86 16.65 -0.96
N MET A 68 -8.37 17.86 -0.72
CA MET A 68 -7.15 18.41 -1.34
C MET A 68 -5.89 18.12 -0.53
N ASN A 69 -5.69 16.86 -0.15
CA ASN A 69 -4.50 16.43 0.61
C ASN A 69 -3.84 15.17 0.02
N CYS A 70 -4.12 14.86 -1.23
CA CYS A 70 -3.46 13.80 -1.96
C CYS A 70 -2.26 14.32 -2.74
N HIS A 71 -1.32 13.42 -2.97
CA HIS A 71 -0.05 13.69 -3.62
C HIS A 71 0.31 12.48 -4.49
N GLU A 72 0.90 12.74 -5.65
CA GLU A 72 1.35 11.67 -6.56
C GLU A 72 2.87 11.47 -6.53
N GLY A 73 3.28 10.24 -6.80
CA GLY A 73 4.68 9.87 -6.97
C GLY A 73 4.84 8.53 -7.70
N GLU A 74 5.93 8.37 -8.44
CA GLU A 74 6.27 7.12 -9.12
C GLU A 74 7.10 6.24 -8.21
N VAL A 75 6.66 4.99 -8.01
CA VAL A 75 7.27 4.05 -7.07
C VAL A 75 7.13 2.61 -7.57
N ARG A 76 8.00 1.73 -7.09
CA ARG A 76 7.82 0.28 -7.27
C ARG A 76 6.78 -0.24 -6.28
N VAL A 77 5.86 -1.07 -6.77
CA VAL A 77 4.79 -1.66 -5.95
C VAL A 77 4.58 -3.14 -6.22
N THR A 78 3.95 -3.81 -5.27
CA THR A 78 3.29 -5.10 -5.46
C THR A 78 1.81 -5.01 -5.10
N ASP A 79 0.95 -5.32 -6.06
CA ASP A 79 -0.48 -5.54 -5.82
C ASP A 79 -0.74 -6.94 -5.32
N CYS A 80 -1.52 -7.04 -4.26
CA CYS A 80 -2.01 -8.28 -3.70
C CYS A 80 -3.54 -8.35 -3.82
N ARG A 81 -4.04 -9.14 -4.77
CA ARG A 81 -5.47 -9.36 -4.98
C ARG A 81 -5.91 -10.70 -4.41
N LEU A 82 -6.90 -10.70 -3.54
CA LEU A 82 -7.47 -11.93 -2.98
C LEU A 82 -8.11 -12.76 -4.11
N THR A 83 -7.70 -14.01 -4.25
CA THR A 83 -8.23 -14.95 -5.25
C THR A 83 -9.14 -16.00 -4.64
N ALA A 84 -8.82 -16.44 -3.41
CA ALA A 84 -9.63 -17.42 -2.71
C ALA A 84 -9.43 -17.33 -1.20
N ARG A 85 -10.43 -17.81 -0.46
CA ARG A 85 -10.37 -18.04 0.98
C ARG A 85 -10.82 -19.47 1.27
N PHE A 86 -9.95 -20.26 1.89
CA PHE A 86 -10.25 -21.64 2.22
C PHE A 86 -9.84 -21.95 3.66
N ARG A 87 -10.79 -22.42 4.48
CA ARG A 87 -10.56 -22.81 5.90
C ARG A 87 -9.73 -21.79 6.70
N GLY A 88 -10.06 -20.50 6.56
CA GLY A 88 -9.34 -19.41 7.26
C GLY A 88 -8.03 -18.96 6.62
N ASN A 89 -7.56 -19.62 5.56
CA ASN A 89 -6.37 -19.22 4.81
C ASN A 89 -6.73 -18.35 3.61
N CYS A 90 -6.05 -17.20 3.49
CA CYS A 90 -6.21 -16.25 2.38
C CYS A 90 -5.18 -16.55 1.28
N ARG A 91 -5.64 -16.67 0.02
CA ARG A 91 -4.78 -16.83 -1.15
C ARG A 91 -4.81 -15.55 -1.99
N TYR A 92 -3.63 -15.08 -2.39
CA TYR A 92 -3.45 -13.84 -3.12
C TYR A 92 -2.73 -14.08 -4.44
N GLN A 93 -3.14 -13.35 -5.47
CA GLN A 93 -2.35 -13.12 -6.67
C GLN A 93 -1.49 -11.89 -6.44
N GLY A 94 -0.18 -12.01 -6.63
CA GLY A 94 0.76 -10.91 -6.54
C GLY A 94 1.20 -10.42 -7.92
N ARG A 95 1.24 -9.10 -8.14
CA ARG A 95 1.74 -8.49 -9.37
C ARG A 95 2.63 -7.30 -9.04
N GLY A 96 3.92 -7.41 -9.38
CA GLY A 96 4.89 -6.32 -9.30
C GLY A 96 4.79 -5.36 -10.48
N SER A 97 5.01 -4.06 -10.24
CA SER A 97 5.07 -3.03 -11.27
C SER A 97 5.72 -1.74 -10.75
N SER A 98 6.28 -0.92 -11.63
CA SER A 98 6.57 0.49 -11.35
C SER A 98 5.45 1.35 -11.92
N ARG A 99 4.86 2.24 -11.13
CA ARG A 99 3.81 3.16 -11.60
C ARG A 99 3.57 4.32 -10.64
N ARG A 100 2.79 5.29 -11.09
CA ARG A 100 2.34 6.41 -10.26
C ARG A 100 1.25 6.00 -9.29
N VAL A 101 1.46 6.32 -8.03
CA VAL A 101 0.51 6.14 -6.93
C VAL A 101 0.06 7.48 -6.40
N VAL A 102 -1.12 7.49 -5.80
CA VAL A 102 -1.69 8.63 -5.08
C VAL A 102 -1.82 8.26 -3.61
N ILE A 103 -1.23 9.08 -2.73
CA ILE A 103 -1.33 8.91 -1.28
C ILE A 103 -1.88 10.18 -0.64
N ALA A 104 -2.73 10.02 0.36
CA ALA A 104 -3.18 11.15 1.16
C ALA A 104 -2.21 11.37 2.33
N CYS A 105 -1.90 12.64 2.60
CA CYS A 105 -0.96 13.05 3.64
C CYS A 105 -1.64 13.91 4.71
N GLN A 106 -1.17 13.79 5.94
CA GLN A 106 -1.51 14.71 7.04
C GLN A 106 -0.21 15.37 7.51
N GLY A 107 -0.08 16.67 7.25
CA GLY A 107 1.22 17.33 7.32
C GLY A 107 2.20 16.67 6.34
N LYS A 108 3.38 16.28 6.83
CA LYS A 108 4.44 15.62 6.04
C LYS A 108 4.45 14.09 6.18
N LEU A 109 3.35 13.49 6.61
CA LEU A 109 3.25 12.05 6.87
C LEU A 109 2.15 11.41 6.00
N PRO A 110 2.44 10.30 5.31
CA PRO A 110 1.45 9.57 4.55
C PRO A 110 0.49 8.84 5.50
N VAL A 111 -0.81 8.92 5.24
CA VAL A 111 -1.84 8.35 6.11
C VAL A 111 -2.83 7.44 5.38
N HIS A 112 -2.86 7.50 4.05
CA HIS A 112 -3.77 6.67 3.24
C HIS A 112 -3.21 6.44 1.84
N PHE A 113 -3.42 5.24 1.30
CA PHE A 113 -3.22 4.94 -0.11
C PHE A 113 -4.54 5.13 -0.85
N ASP A 114 -4.63 6.09 -1.76
CA ASP A 114 -5.89 6.47 -2.42
C ASP A 114 -6.14 5.61 -3.68
N ASN A 115 -5.20 5.64 -4.63
CA ASN A 115 -5.30 4.94 -5.91
C ASN A 115 -4.00 4.99 -6.73
N TYR A 116 -4.11 4.50 -7.97
CA TYR A 116 -3.18 4.78 -9.06
C TYR A 116 -3.71 5.93 -9.91
N LEU A 117 -2.79 6.64 -10.55
CA LEU A 117 -3.11 7.47 -11.72
C LEU A 117 -3.19 6.61 -12.97
#